data_AF-A0A2G5L3H0-F1
#
_entry.id   AF-A0A2G5L3H0-F1
#
_cell.length_a   1.000
_cell.length_b   1.000
_cell.length_c   1.000
_cell.angle_alpha   90.00
_cell.angle_beta   90.00
_cell.angle_gamma   90.00
#
_symmetry.space_group_name_H-M   'P 1'
#
loop_
_entity.id
_entity.type
_entity.pdbx_description
1 polymer ?
#
loop_
_entity_poly.entity_id
_entity_poly.type
_entity_poly.pdbx_seq_one_letter_code
_entity_poly.pdbx_strand_id
1 'polypeptide(L)'
;MNQIPKMNLLFAFLMLLTLWNCSEDEGSTPDPDPEPEPEVVDFQFGADLSYVNQILDQGGIFQVEGQETNPYKIFADKGNQIVRLRLWHTPTWTQEVYGEDGTQMYNDLADVERAIVASKAAGMQVLLDFHYSDTWADPEKQYVPEAWADITDIAVLEDSVYNYTHKTLTYLNDKGLMPEYVQLGNETNCGMMYSDAKAAFPNCNVCNDSWTNFRAVINKGILAVNDVEANSTVDTQVILHVADPKNVDWWFDNLGLSGYDIIGFSYYPLWHTTIGLSQLEETVAGFKAKYRKDVMILETAYPWTTEGDDSYNNLFGGEEALSGYPYTPTGQSDLLQSITQSMINAGGMGVIYWEPAWISSDMKDLWGTGSAWENNAFFDYDGNANAGFDYMTATYEGQE
;
A
#
# COMPACT_ATOMS: atom_id res chain seq x y z
N MET A 1 1.81 -57.25 35.61
CA MET A 1 1.04 -58.48 35.33
C MET A 1 0.27 -58.87 36.59
N ASN A 2 -1.05 -59.09 36.44
CA ASN A 2 -2.04 -59.62 37.39
C ASN A 2 -2.45 -58.71 38.57
N GLN A 3 -3.59 -58.00 38.49
CA GLN A 3 -5.02 -58.39 38.58
C GLN A 3 -5.59 -58.40 40.03
N ILE A 4 -6.41 -57.36 40.33
CA ILE A 4 -7.88 -57.36 40.63
C ILE A 4 -8.36 -58.38 41.71
N PRO A 5 -9.21 -58.02 42.72
CA PRO A 5 -10.57 -57.50 42.48
C PRO A 5 -11.19 -56.46 43.44
N LYS A 6 -12.24 -55.82 42.89
CA LYS A 6 -13.35 -55.11 43.56
C LYS A 6 -14.30 -56.12 44.23
N MET A 7 -14.90 -55.77 45.38
CA MET A 7 -16.32 -56.09 45.67
C MET A 7 -16.84 -55.35 46.93
N ASN A 8 -17.93 -54.57 46.74
CA ASN A 8 -19.20 -54.43 47.50
C ASN A 8 -19.22 -54.49 49.05
N LEU A 9 -20.09 -53.85 49.84
CA LEU A 9 -21.46 -53.31 49.72
C LEU A 9 -21.78 -52.66 51.10
N LEU A 10 -22.52 -51.54 51.21
CA LEU A 10 -23.81 -51.42 51.95
C LEU A 10 -24.25 -49.97 52.26
N PHE A 11 -25.49 -49.72 51.83
CA PHE A 11 -26.51 -48.74 52.23
C PHE A 11 -26.42 -48.05 53.61
N ALA A 12 -26.70 -46.75 53.61
CA ALA A 12 -27.67 -46.15 54.54
C ALA A 12 -28.33 -44.91 53.92
N PHE A 13 -29.66 -44.90 53.98
CA PHE A 13 -30.61 -43.92 53.48
C PHE A 13 -30.83 -42.86 54.57
N LEU A 14 -30.76 -41.56 54.27
CA LEU A 14 -31.47 -40.55 55.06
C LEU A 14 -31.81 -39.34 54.19
N MET A 15 -33.09 -39.23 53.82
CA MET A 15 -33.69 -37.99 53.35
C MET A 15 -33.88 -37.06 54.54
N LEU A 16 -33.42 -35.82 54.41
CA LEU A 16 -33.95 -34.69 55.15
C LEU A 16 -34.17 -33.52 54.18
N LEU A 17 -35.45 -33.32 53.84
CA LEU A 17 -35.97 -32.04 53.40
C LEU A 17 -35.82 -31.03 54.53
N THR A 18 -35.27 -29.85 54.24
CA THR A 18 -35.89 -28.56 54.62
C THR A 18 -35.10 -27.35 54.14
N LEU A 19 -35.86 -26.46 53.48
CA LEU A 19 -35.80 -25.00 53.52
C LEU A 19 -34.79 -24.28 52.61
N TRP A 20 -35.36 -23.82 51.50
CA TRP A 20 -35.04 -22.57 50.80
C TRP A 20 -34.68 -21.46 51.79
N ASN A 21 -33.49 -20.90 51.64
CA ASN A 21 -33.18 -19.56 52.13
C ASN A 21 -32.35 -18.88 51.04
N CYS A 22 -32.94 -17.89 50.37
CA CYS A 22 -32.20 -16.96 49.54
C CYS A 22 -31.39 -16.06 50.48
N SER A 23 -30.06 -16.12 50.41
CA SER A 23 -29.22 -14.99 50.76
C SER A 23 -28.83 -14.31 49.46
N GLU A 24 -29.19 -13.04 49.32
CA GLU A 24 -28.68 -12.15 48.28
C GLU A 24 -27.16 -12.05 48.45
N ASP A 25 -26.41 -12.56 47.46
CA ASP A 25 -25.01 -12.19 47.27
C ASP A 25 -25.00 -10.86 46.53
N GLU A 26 -24.62 -9.80 47.23
CA GLU A 26 -24.28 -8.52 46.62
C GLU A 26 -23.10 -8.74 45.66
N GLY A 27 -23.31 -8.31 44.41
CA GLY A 27 -22.47 -8.68 43.29
C GLY A 27 -21.02 -8.26 43.41
N SER A 28 -20.12 -9.22 43.20
CA SER A 28 -18.83 -8.95 42.58
C SER A 28 -19.06 -8.76 41.08
N THR A 29 -19.07 -7.51 40.62
CA THR A 29 -18.85 -7.22 39.20
C THR A 29 -17.52 -7.87 38.79
N PRO A 30 -17.44 -8.57 37.64
CA PRO A 30 -16.14 -8.93 37.09
C PRO A 30 -15.34 -7.63 36.92
N ASP A 31 -14.06 -7.64 37.30
CA ASP A 31 -13.16 -6.56 36.92
C ASP A 31 -13.30 -6.33 35.41
N PRO A 32 -13.37 -5.07 34.94
CA PRO A 32 -13.27 -4.81 33.52
C PRO A 32 -11.98 -5.48 33.01
N ASP A 33 -12.06 -6.16 31.87
CA ASP A 33 -10.87 -6.62 31.17
C ASP A 33 -9.88 -5.43 31.10
N PRO A 34 -8.59 -5.64 31.39
CA PRO A 34 -7.62 -4.57 31.26
C PRO A 34 -7.76 -3.97 29.87
N GLU A 35 -7.89 -2.64 29.79
CA GLU A 35 -7.80 -1.95 28.51
C GLU A 35 -6.53 -2.44 27.80
N PRO A 36 -6.61 -2.84 26.52
CA PRO A 36 -5.43 -3.29 25.81
C PRO A 36 -4.39 -2.18 25.92
N GLU A 37 -3.20 -2.52 26.44
CA GLU A 37 -2.08 -1.58 26.42
C GLU A 37 -1.88 -1.14 24.96
N PRO A 38 -1.59 0.16 24.71
CA PRO A 38 -1.35 0.63 23.36
C PRO A 38 -0.21 -0.21 22.77
N GLU A 39 -0.50 -0.94 21.70
CA GLU A 39 0.53 -1.65 20.95
C GLU A 39 1.54 -0.61 20.45
N VAL A 40 2.80 -0.78 20.81
CA VAL A 40 3.89 -0.01 20.20
C VAL A 40 3.95 -0.44 18.74
N VAL A 41 3.39 0.39 17.86
CA VAL A 41 3.43 0.15 16.41
C VAL A 41 4.80 0.59 15.91
N ASP A 42 5.57 -0.37 15.39
CA ASP A 42 6.79 -0.10 14.63
C ASP A 42 6.41 0.55 13.29
N PHE A 43 6.22 1.87 13.33
CA PHE A 43 5.70 2.64 12.21
C PHE A 43 6.65 2.63 11.03
N GLN A 44 6.11 2.31 9.85
CA GLN A 44 6.87 2.16 8.63
C GLN A 44 6.82 3.44 7.79
N PHE A 45 8.00 3.94 7.45
CA PHE A 45 8.17 5.01 6.48
C PHE A 45 8.50 4.42 5.13
N GLY A 46 7.87 4.91 4.06
CA GLY A 46 8.22 4.48 2.72
C GLY A 46 8.01 5.51 1.64
N ALA A 47 8.47 5.15 0.45
CA ALA A 47 8.40 5.96 -0.76
C ALA A 47 8.15 5.07 -1.97
N ASP A 48 7.31 5.52 -2.89
CA ASP A 48 7.22 4.96 -4.24
C ASP A 48 8.39 5.48 -5.07
N LEU A 49 9.29 4.58 -5.49
CA LEU A 49 10.51 4.93 -6.23
C LEU A 49 10.53 4.33 -7.62
N SER A 50 9.36 4.09 -8.21
CA SER A 50 9.26 3.32 -9.44
C SER A 50 9.81 4.07 -10.66
N TYR A 51 9.84 5.42 -10.65
CA TYR A 51 10.49 6.19 -11.71
C TYR A 51 12.00 6.36 -11.59
N VAL A 52 12.60 6.05 -10.44
CA VAL A 52 14.03 6.34 -10.17
C VAL A 52 14.94 5.76 -11.25
N ASN A 53 14.69 4.52 -11.61
CA ASN A 53 15.43 3.80 -12.65
C ASN A 53 15.35 4.51 -14.01
N GLN A 54 14.14 4.92 -14.42
CA GLN A 54 13.91 5.64 -15.66
C GLN A 54 14.57 7.03 -15.66
N ILE A 55 14.52 7.74 -14.54
CA ILE A 55 15.16 9.05 -14.37
C ILE A 55 16.68 8.94 -14.51
N LEU A 56 17.29 7.97 -13.83
CA LEU A 56 18.74 7.73 -13.91
C LEU A 56 19.19 7.39 -15.33
N ASP A 57 18.45 6.53 -16.03
CA ASP A 57 18.74 6.16 -17.41
C ASP A 57 18.59 7.35 -18.38
N GLN A 58 17.85 8.40 -17.98
CA GLN A 58 17.58 9.61 -18.75
C GLN A 58 18.23 10.86 -18.14
N GLY A 59 19.37 10.68 -17.48
CA GLY A 59 20.28 11.76 -17.10
C GLY A 59 19.90 12.54 -15.84
N GLY A 60 18.90 12.09 -15.08
CA GLY A 60 18.60 12.67 -13.77
C GLY A 60 19.74 12.43 -12.77
N ILE A 61 20.04 13.45 -11.98
CA ILE A 61 21.12 13.46 -11.00
C ILE A 61 20.52 13.71 -9.62
N PHE A 62 20.86 12.86 -8.65
CA PHE A 62 20.43 13.02 -7.26
C PHE A 62 21.64 13.30 -6.38
N GLN A 63 21.48 14.22 -5.42
CA GLN A 63 22.57 14.77 -4.63
C GLN A 63 22.20 14.90 -3.15
N VAL A 64 23.22 14.83 -2.30
CA VAL A 64 23.18 15.26 -0.91
C VAL A 64 24.31 16.26 -0.72
N GLU A 65 23.99 17.49 -0.32
CA GLU A 65 24.97 18.57 -0.12
C GLU A 65 25.88 18.79 -1.35
N GLY A 66 25.32 18.72 -2.56
CA GLY A 66 26.02 18.88 -3.82
C GLY A 66 26.85 17.67 -4.27
N GLN A 67 26.76 16.53 -3.57
CA GLN A 67 27.46 15.29 -3.93
C GLN A 67 26.49 14.29 -4.56
N GLU A 68 26.74 13.94 -5.83
CA GLU A 68 25.99 12.90 -6.52
C GLU A 68 25.99 11.59 -5.73
N THR A 69 24.80 11.09 -5.42
CA THR A 69 24.59 9.92 -4.57
C THR A 69 23.47 9.08 -5.15
N ASN A 70 23.60 7.75 -5.08
CA ASN A 70 22.56 6.85 -5.56
C ASN A 70 21.25 7.11 -4.79
N PRO A 71 20.10 7.36 -5.46
CA PRO A 71 18.85 7.72 -4.80
C PRO A 71 18.35 6.66 -3.81
N TYR A 72 18.42 5.36 -4.12
CA TYR A 72 18.02 4.32 -3.17
C TYR A 72 18.81 4.39 -1.86
N LYS A 73 20.12 4.74 -1.95
CA LYS A 73 20.95 4.99 -0.76
C LYS A 73 20.53 6.27 -0.03
N ILE A 74 20.21 7.35 -0.74
CA ILE A 74 19.72 8.59 -0.12
C ILE A 74 18.46 8.30 0.70
N PHE A 75 17.47 7.62 0.12
CA PHE A 75 16.23 7.26 0.82
C PHE A 75 16.50 6.42 2.07
N ALA A 76 17.31 5.36 1.96
CA ALA A 76 17.67 4.53 3.11
C ALA A 76 18.38 5.32 4.22
N ASP A 77 19.38 6.14 3.87
CA ASP A 77 20.12 6.97 4.83
C ASP A 77 19.23 8.04 5.51
N LYS A 78 18.14 8.43 4.84
CA LYS A 78 17.16 9.41 5.32
C LYS A 78 15.96 8.79 6.04
N GLY A 79 16.01 7.50 6.37
CA GLY A 79 15.00 6.85 7.21
C GLY A 79 13.87 6.14 6.45
N ASN A 80 13.95 6.05 5.11
CA ASN A 80 13.00 5.25 4.34
C ASN A 80 13.21 3.76 4.62
N GLN A 81 12.14 3.04 4.94
CA GLN A 81 12.16 1.62 5.30
C GLN A 81 11.52 0.73 4.23
N ILE A 82 10.48 1.22 3.55
CA ILE A 82 9.76 0.50 2.48
C ILE A 82 9.93 1.24 1.16
N VAL A 83 10.32 0.52 0.11
CA VAL A 83 10.21 1.00 -1.26
C VAL A 83 8.98 0.37 -1.90
N ARG A 84 8.01 1.21 -2.28
CA ARG A 84 6.88 0.81 -3.12
C ARG A 84 7.29 0.85 -4.58
N LEU A 85 6.92 -0.20 -5.32
CA LEU A 85 7.24 -0.36 -6.74
C LEU A 85 5.99 -0.82 -7.48
N ARG A 86 5.50 0.02 -8.40
CA ARG A 86 4.43 -0.40 -9.30
C ARG A 86 4.94 -1.34 -10.38
N LEU A 87 4.10 -2.30 -10.73
CA LEU A 87 4.32 -3.29 -11.75
C LEU A 87 3.16 -3.29 -12.74
N TRP A 88 3.46 -2.88 -13.97
CA TRP A 88 2.58 -3.03 -15.12
C TRP A 88 2.78 -4.41 -15.77
N HIS A 89 1.72 -4.92 -16.39
CA HIS A 89 1.72 -6.28 -16.96
C HIS A 89 2.61 -6.37 -18.20
N THR A 90 2.43 -5.51 -19.21
CA THR A 90 3.27 -5.45 -20.42
C THR A 90 3.30 -4.02 -20.98
N PRO A 91 4.06 -3.10 -20.37
CA PRO A 91 4.03 -1.68 -20.71
C PRO A 91 4.89 -1.33 -21.93
N THR A 92 4.57 -1.90 -23.11
CA THR A 92 5.38 -1.71 -24.33
C THR A 92 5.54 -0.24 -24.73
N TRP A 93 4.55 0.59 -24.39
CA TRP A 93 4.58 2.03 -24.66
C TRP A 93 5.81 2.71 -24.04
N THR A 94 6.32 2.22 -22.91
CA THR A 94 7.50 2.79 -22.24
C THR A 94 8.76 2.66 -23.09
N GLN A 95 8.85 1.63 -23.91
CA GLN A 95 9.90 1.48 -24.91
C GLN A 95 9.64 2.39 -26.12
N GLU A 96 8.38 2.43 -26.59
CA GLU A 96 7.97 3.14 -27.80
C GLU A 96 8.19 4.65 -27.71
N VAL A 97 8.00 5.28 -26.54
CA VAL A 97 8.23 6.72 -26.33
C VAL A 97 9.69 7.14 -26.55
N TYR A 98 10.63 6.19 -26.51
CA TYR A 98 12.06 6.40 -26.80
C TYR A 98 12.49 5.93 -28.20
N GLY A 99 11.59 5.36 -29.01
CA GLY A 99 11.87 4.96 -30.40
C GLY A 99 12.89 3.81 -30.53
N GLU A 100 13.65 3.77 -31.64
CA GLU A 100 14.64 2.72 -31.91
C GLU A 100 15.78 2.67 -30.88
N ASP A 101 16.03 3.77 -30.17
CA ASP A 101 17.02 3.87 -29.08
C ASP A 101 16.48 3.31 -27.75
N GLY A 102 15.15 3.14 -27.63
CA GLY A 102 14.48 2.53 -26.48
C GLY A 102 14.60 1.01 -26.52
N THR A 103 15.47 0.43 -25.70
CA THR A 103 15.57 -1.03 -25.54
C THR A 103 15.04 -1.54 -24.21
N GLN A 104 14.87 -0.65 -23.22
CA GLN A 104 14.39 -0.94 -21.88
C GLN A 104 12.90 -0.58 -21.76
N MET A 105 12.12 -1.47 -21.15
CA MET A 105 10.78 -1.14 -20.63
C MET A 105 10.92 -0.70 -19.18
N TYR A 106 10.03 0.17 -18.72
CA TYR A 106 10.01 0.64 -17.32
C TYR A 106 8.75 0.17 -16.62
N ASN A 107 8.85 -0.04 -15.30
CA ASN A 107 7.78 -0.63 -14.47
C ASN A 107 7.32 -2.02 -14.98
N ASP A 108 8.12 -2.70 -15.80
CA ASP A 108 7.98 -4.11 -16.11
C ASP A 108 8.75 -4.96 -15.08
N LEU A 109 8.66 -6.29 -15.17
CA LEU A 109 9.32 -7.17 -14.19
C LEU A 109 10.85 -7.00 -14.17
N ALA A 110 11.48 -6.70 -15.30
CA ALA A 110 12.93 -6.52 -15.36
C ALA A 110 13.37 -5.22 -14.65
N ASP A 111 12.66 -4.12 -14.88
CA ASP A 111 12.94 -2.85 -14.22
C ASP A 111 12.60 -2.88 -12.73
N VAL A 112 11.47 -3.51 -12.36
CA VAL A 112 11.10 -3.74 -10.96
C VAL A 112 12.14 -4.62 -10.26
N GLU A 113 12.64 -5.68 -10.89
CA GLU A 113 13.74 -6.47 -10.31
C GLU A 113 14.97 -5.61 -10.03
N ARG A 114 15.37 -4.74 -10.97
CA ARG A 114 16.51 -3.82 -10.78
C ARG A 114 16.29 -2.92 -9.58
N ALA A 115 15.09 -2.37 -9.42
CA ALA A 115 14.73 -1.54 -8.27
C ALA A 115 14.74 -2.36 -6.95
N ILE A 116 14.16 -3.57 -6.93
CA ILE A 116 14.16 -4.44 -5.75
C ILE A 116 15.58 -4.79 -5.29
N VAL A 117 16.48 -5.12 -6.24
CA VAL A 117 17.89 -5.39 -5.94
C VAL A 117 18.54 -4.18 -5.28
N ALA A 118 18.34 -2.98 -5.81
CA ALA A 118 18.91 -1.76 -5.25
C ALA A 118 18.33 -1.47 -3.84
N SER A 119 17.02 -1.60 -3.67
CA SER A 119 16.34 -1.36 -2.38
C SER A 119 16.79 -2.33 -1.30
N LYS A 120 16.81 -3.64 -1.59
CA LYS A 120 17.26 -4.66 -0.62
C LYS A 120 18.76 -4.54 -0.31
N ALA A 121 19.59 -4.14 -1.29
CA ALA A 121 21.00 -3.86 -1.05
C ALA A 121 21.23 -2.65 -0.13
N ALA A 122 20.29 -1.70 -0.11
CA ALA A 122 20.28 -0.57 0.81
C ALA A 122 19.61 -0.89 2.17
N GLY A 123 19.10 -2.11 2.35
CA GLY A 123 18.47 -2.57 3.60
C GLY A 123 16.98 -2.22 3.72
N MET A 124 16.33 -1.79 2.64
CA MET A 124 14.90 -1.48 2.63
C MET A 124 14.06 -2.71 2.26
N GLN A 125 12.86 -2.77 2.84
CA GLN A 125 11.79 -3.70 2.47
C GLN A 125 11.14 -3.25 1.14
N VAL A 126 10.39 -4.15 0.52
CA VAL A 126 9.70 -3.91 -0.75
C VAL A 126 8.20 -4.14 -0.60
N LEU A 127 7.43 -3.16 -1.10
CA LEU A 127 6.02 -3.30 -1.40
C LEU A 127 5.87 -3.35 -2.93
N LEU A 128 5.50 -4.53 -3.45
CA LEU A 128 5.25 -4.71 -4.88
C LEU A 128 3.77 -4.46 -5.20
N ASP A 129 3.49 -3.46 -6.01
CA ASP A 129 2.13 -3.07 -6.41
C ASP A 129 1.79 -3.58 -7.80
N PHE A 130 0.94 -4.61 -7.86
CA PHE A 130 0.39 -5.10 -9.11
C PHE A 130 -0.76 -4.21 -9.57
N HIS A 131 -0.52 -3.41 -10.61
CA HIS A 131 -1.58 -2.62 -11.22
C HIS A 131 -2.61 -3.46 -11.98
N TYR A 132 -2.22 -4.66 -12.46
CA TYR A 132 -3.03 -5.48 -13.37
C TYR A 132 -3.53 -4.72 -14.61
N SER A 133 -2.66 -3.86 -15.14
CA SER A 133 -2.84 -3.02 -16.33
C SER A 133 -1.48 -2.89 -17.02
N ASP A 134 -1.46 -2.59 -18.32
CA ASP A 134 -0.22 -2.28 -19.08
C ASP A 134 0.22 -0.82 -18.90
N THR A 135 -0.55 -0.04 -18.14
CA THR A 135 -0.31 1.38 -17.84
C THR A 135 -0.93 1.72 -16.49
N TRP A 136 -0.94 3.01 -16.15
CA TRP A 136 -1.59 3.58 -14.97
C TRP A 136 -2.97 2.97 -14.71
N ALA A 137 -3.16 2.56 -13.45
CA ALA A 137 -4.44 2.12 -12.91
C ALA A 137 -4.78 3.06 -11.75
N ASP A 138 -5.93 3.71 -11.82
CA ASP A 138 -6.40 4.76 -10.91
C ASP A 138 -7.93 4.60 -10.71
N PRO A 139 -8.62 5.43 -9.90
CA PRO A 139 -10.05 5.28 -9.63
C PRO A 139 -10.94 5.37 -10.87
N GLU A 140 -10.49 6.04 -11.92
CA GLU A 140 -11.24 6.24 -13.17
C GLU A 140 -10.83 5.22 -14.24
N LYS A 141 -9.55 4.85 -14.29
CA LYS A 141 -8.94 4.03 -15.34
C LYS A 141 -8.40 2.72 -14.78
N GLN A 142 -9.00 1.62 -15.21
CA GLN A 142 -8.61 0.26 -14.87
C GLN A 142 -8.57 -0.57 -16.15
N TYR A 143 -7.57 -0.30 -17.02
CA TYR A 143 -7.49 -0.92 -18.34
C TYR A 143 -7.23 -2.43 -18.25
N VAL A 144 -7.84 -3.18 -19.17
CA VAL A 144 -7.54 -4.61 -19.33
C VAL A 144 -6.16 -4.74 -20.00
N PRO A 145 -5.21 -5.53 -19.45
CA PRO A 145 -3.98 -5.85 -20.16
C PRO A 145 -4.27 -6.43 -21.55
N GLU A 146 -3.51 -6.04 -22.57
CA GLU A 146 -3.75 -6.47 -23.95
C GLU A 146 -3.71 -8.00 -24.08
N ALA A 147 -2.82 -8.65 -23.32
CA ALA A 147 -2.71 -10.10 -23.25
C ALA A 147 -4.01 -10.81 -22.79
N TRP A 148 -4.89 -10.09 -22.09
CA TRP A 148 -6.13 -10.61 -21.51
C TRP A 148 -7.38 -10.07 -22.20
N ALA A 149 -7.23 -9.16 -23.18
CA ALA A 149 -8.35 -8.42 -23.79
C ALA A 149 -9.42 -9.30 -24.46
N ASP A 150 -9.07 -10.53 -24.86
CA ASP A 150 -9.98 -11.51 -25.49
C ASP A 150 -10.55 -12.57 -24.53
N ILE A 151 -10.26 -12.48 -23.23
CA ILE A 151 -10.87 -13.37 -22.23
C ILE A 151 -12.38 -13.07 -22.17
N THR A 152 -13.20 -14.11 -22.28
CA THR A 152 -14.67 -14.01 -22.16
C THR A 152 -15.26 -14.84 -21.02
N ASP A 153 -14.43 -15.64 -20.36
CA ASP A 153 -14.83 -16.53 -19.26
C ASP A 153 -14.15 -16.07 -17.97
N ILE A 154 -14.94 -15.86 -16.92
CA ILE A 154 -14.44 -15.44 -15.61
C ILE A 154 -13.42 -16.44 -15.04
N ALA A 155 -13.59 -17.74 -15.28
CA ALA A 155 -12.65 -18.76 -14.79
C ALA A 155 -11.27 -18.64 -15.46
N VAL A 156 -11.22 -18.15 -16.71
CA VAL A 156 -9.96 -17.90 -17.43
C VAL A 156 -9.30 -16.62 -16.92
N LEU A 157 -10.09 -15.60 -16.55
CA LEU A 157 -9.56 -14.38 -15.94
C LEU A 157 -8.98 -14.66 -14.54
N GLU A 158 -9.70 -15.44 -13.74
CA GLU A 158 -9.25 -15.96 -12.44
C GLU A 158 -7.91 -16.70 -12.55
N ASP A 159 -7.78 -17.62 -13.51
CA ASP A 159 -6.55 -18.37 -13.78
C ASP A 159 -5.42 -17.45 -14.27
N SER A 160 -5.73 -16.44 -15.08
CA SER A 160 -4.75 -15.48 -15.59
C SER A 160 -4.16 -14.62 -14.48
N VAL A 161 -4.99 -14.08 -13.59
CA VAL A 161 -4.55 -13.31 -12.42
C VAL A 161 -3.73 -14.18 -11.47
N TYR A 162 -4.20 -15.39 -11.12
CA TYR A 162 -3.42 -16.31 -10.29
C TYR A 162 -2.03 -16.58 -10.90
N ASN A 163 -2.00 -16.99 -12.16
CA ASN A 163 -0.76 -17.40 -12.81
C ASN A 163 0.22 -16.24 -13.01
N TYR A 164 -0.27 -15.03 -13.30
CA TYR A 164 0.59 -13.85 -13.42
C TYR A 164 1.25 -13.52 -12.08
N THR A 165 0.46 -13.38 -11.02
CA THR A 165 0.95 -13.07 -9.67
C THR A 165 1.88 -14.16 -9.15
N HIS A 166 1.49 -15.43 -9.27
CA HIS A 166 2.29 -16.56 -8.82
C HIS A 166 3.64 -16.63 -9.57
N LYS A 167 3.65 -16.50 -10.91
CA LYS A 167 4.89 -16.57 -11.70
C LYS A 167 5.84 -15.42 -11.35
N THR A 168 5.32 -14.21 -11.22
CA THR A 168 6.10 -13.03 -10.86
C THR A 168 6.74 -13.21 -9.48
N LEU A 169 5.95 -13.59 -8.47
CA LEU A 169 6.46 -13.76 -7.11
C LEU A 169 7.40 -14.96 -6.98
N THR A 170 7.11 -16.08 -7.66
CA THR A 170 8.03 -17.24 -7.70
C THR A 170 9.38 -16.83 -8.28
N TYR A 171 9.37 -16.10 -9.40
CA TYR A 171 10.58 -15.60 -10.05
C TYR A 171 11.41 -14.70 -9.11
N LEU A 172 10.76 -13.79 -8.38
CA LEU A 172 11.43 -12.94 -7.41
C LEU A 172 11.95 -13.76 -6.21
N ASN A 173 11.14 -14.68 -5.67
CA ASN A 173 11.53 -15.54 -4.55
C ASN A 173 12.73 -16.45 -4.89
N ASP A 174 12.75 -17.06 -6.07
CA ASP A 174 13.86 -17.91 -6.54
C ASP A 174 15.19 -17.14 -6.62
N LYS A 175 15.13 -15.81 -6.73
CA LYS A 175 16.28 -14.91 -6.72
C LYS A 175 16.61 -14.33 -5.34
N GLY A 176 15.86 -14.69 -4.30
CA GLY A 176 15.97 -14.11 -2.96
C GLY A 176 15.45 -12.68 -2.87
N LEU A 177 14.53 -12.30 -3.77
CA LEU A 177 13.98 -10.95 -3.92
C LEU A 177 12.50 -10.87 -3.55
N MET A 178 11.97 -11.84 -2.80
CA MET A 178 10.56 -11.85 -2.39
C MET A 178 10.20 -10.53 -1.67
N PRO A 179 9.11 -9.84 -2.07
CA PRO A 179 8.61 -8.66 -1.38
C PRO A 179 8.04 -8.97 0.01
N GLU A 180 8.23 -8.06 0.95
CA GLU A 180 7.61 -8.11 2.28
C GLU A 180 6.11 -7.75 2.21
N TYR A 181 5.72 -6.95 1.22
CA TYR A 181 4.33 -6.58 0.99
C TYR A 181 3.95 -6.75 -0.49
N VAL A 182 2.74 -7.24 -0.75
CA VAL A 182 2.17 -7.31 -2.09
C VAL A 182 0.81 -6.60 -2.10
N GLN A 183 0.72 -5.55 -2.91
CA GLN A 183 -0.52 -4.86 -3.18
C GLN A 183 -1.18 -5.46 -4.43
N LEU A 184 -2.45 -5.83 -4.31
CA LEU A 184 -3.22 -6.43 -5.40
C LEU A 184 -4.22 -5.43 -5.98
N GLY A 185 -3.83 -4.79 -7.08
CA GLY A 185 -4.58 -3.70 -7.71
C GLY A 185 -4.20 -2.34 -7.12
N ASN A 186 -4.26 -1.30 -7.94
CA ASN A 186 -4.04 0.08 -7.51
C ASN A 186 -5.35 0.87 -7.56
N GLU A 187 -5.67 1.54 -6.45
CA GLU A 187 -6.83 2.43 -6.31
C GLU A 187 -8.12 1.83 -6.93
N THR A 188 -8.48 0.63 -6.49
CA THR A 188 -9.51 -0.22 -7.09
C THR A 188 -10.95 0.21 -6.71
N ASN A 189 -11.17 1.53 -6.59
CA ASN A 189 -12.41 2.14 -6.13
C ASN A 189 -13.63 1.62 -6.89
N CYS A 190 -13.53 1.54 -8.21
CA CYS A 190 -14.56 0.95 -9.06
C CYS A 190 -14.20 -0.45 -9.55
N GLY A 191 -13.25 -1.14 -8.93
CA GLY A 191 -12.82 -2.50 -9.25
C GLY A 191 -11.57 -2.50 -10.12
N MET A 192 -11.43 -3.50 -10.99
CA MET A 192 -10.26 -3.69 -11.84
C MET A 192 -10.67 -4.10 -13.25
N MET A 193 -9.79 -3.88 -14.24
CA MET A 193 -9.91 -4.41 -15.60
C MET A 193 -11.30 -4.18 -16.25
N TYR A 194 -11.79 -2.94 -16.23
CA TYR A 194 -13.06 -2.58 -16.86
C TYR A 194 -12.95 -1.47 -17.90
N SER A 195 -11.88 -0.67 -17.91
CA SER A 195 -11.69 0.42 -18.85
C SER A 195 -11.33 -0.14 -20.23
N ASP A 196 -12.05 0.32 -21.25
CA ASP A 196 -11.97 -0.16 -22.64
C ASP A 196 -12.13 -1.68 -22.80
N ALA A 197 -12.73 -2.35 -21.80
CA ALA A 197 -13.01 -3.77 -21.84
C ALA A 197 -13.99 -4.09 -22.98
N LYS A 198 -13.70 -5.16 -23.74
CA LYS A 198 -14.62 -5.66 -24.77
C LYS A 198 -15.94 -6.06 -24.09
N ALA A 199 -17.06 -5.92 -24.80
CA ALA A 199 -18.39 -6.22 -24.23
C ALA A 199 -18.55 -7.65 -23.68
N ALA A 200 -17.75 -8.60 -24.17
CA ALA A 200 -17.75 -9.99 -23.71
C ALA A 200 -16.74 -10.26 -22.58
N PHE A 201 -15.91 -9.29 -22.20
CA PHE A 201 -14.95 -9.42 -21.11
C PHE A 201 -15.67 -9.55 -19.76
N PRO A 202 -15.19 -10.40 -18.83
CA PRO A 202 -15.78 -10.51 -17.50
C PRO A 202 -15.76 -9.17 -16.76
N ASN A 203 -16.94 -8.61 -16.51
CA ASN A 203 -17.05 -7.31 -15.86
C ASN A 203 -16.63 -7.41 -14.38
N CYS A 204 -15.58 -6.68 -14.01
CA CYS A 204 -15.06 -6.57 -12.64
C CYS A 204 -15.27 -5.15 -12.06
N ASN A 205 -16.15 -4.34 -12.65
CA ASN A 205 -16.45 -3.01 -12.17
C ASN A 205 -17.43 -3.05 -10.98
N VAL A 206 -17.01 -2.69 -9.78
CA VAL A 206 -17.86 -2.78 -8.58
C VAL A 206 -18.83 -1.61 -8.43
N CYS A 207 -18.56 -0.48 -9.08
CA CYS A 207 -19.48 0.66 -9.15
C CYS A 207 -20.74 0.36 -9.99
N ASN A 208 -20.74 -0.73 -10.77
CA ASN A 208 -21.93 -1.28 -11.42
C ASN A 208 -22.40 -2.61 -10.82
N ASP A 209 -22.07 -2.86 -9.54
CA ASP A 209 -22.49 -4.01 -8.73
C ASP A 209 -21.85 -5.36 -9.14
N SER A 210 -20.74 -5.34 -9.89
CA SER A 210 -20.04 -6.58 -10.32
C SER A 210 -19.10 -7.16 -9.26
N TRP A 211 -19.49 -7.10 -7.98
CA TRP A 211 -18.71 -7.58 -6.83
C TRP A 211 -18.38 -9.07 -6.90
N THR A 212 -19.27 -9.90 -7.46
CA THR A 212 -19.04 -11.35 -7.54
C THR A 212 -17.83 -11.70 -8.40
N ASN A 213 -17.72 -11.10 -9.58
CA ASN A 213 -16.56 -11.33 -10.46
C ASN A 213 -15.30 -10.71 -9.86
N PHE A 214 -15.40 -9.48 -9.34
CA PHE A 214 -14.27 -8.81 -8.70
C PHE A 214 -13.70 -9.63 -7.53
N ARG A 215 -14.55 -10.11 -6.62
CA ARG A 215 -14.15 -11.00 -5.52
C ARG A 215 -13.49 -12.29 -6.01
N ALA A 216 -14.03 -12.92 -7.05
CA ALA A 216 -13.46 -14.15 -7.60
C ALA A 216 -12.04 -13.92 -8.10
N VAL A 217 -11.83 -12.84 -8.86
CA VAL A 217 -10.53 -12.44 -9.40
C VAL A 217 -9.54 -12.06 -8.30
N ILE A 218 -9.90 -11.17 -7.38
CA ILE A 218 -8.95 -10.69 -6.37
C ILE A 218 -8.56 -11.80 -5.39
N ASN A 219 -9.49 -12.72 -5.08
CA ASN A 219 -9.20 -13.88 -4.25
C ASN A 219 -8.18 -14.83 -4.90
N LYS A 220 -8.08 -14.85 -6.24
CA LYS A 220 -7.04 -15.59 -6.95
C LYS A 220 -5.67 -14.91 -6.85
N GLY A 221 -5.63 -13.59 -6.85
CA GLY A 221 -4.42 -12.84 -6.52
C GLY A 221 -3.93 -13.15 -5.10
N ILE A 222 -4.83 -13.11 -4.12
CA ILE A 222 -4.54 -13.46 -2.72
C ILE A 222 -4.00 -14.90 -2.62
N LEU A 223 -4.68 -15.85 -3.24
CA LEU A 223 -4.24 -17.25 -3.24
C LEU A 223 -2.84 -17.42 -3.84
N ALA A 224 -2.53 -16.71 -4.93
CA ALA A 224 -1.21 -16.76 -5.55
C ALA A 224 -0.10 -16.22 -4.63
N VAL A 225 -0.37 -15.15 -3.87
CA VAL A 225 0.59 -14.64 -2.86
C VAL A 225 0.83 -15.71 -1.79
N ASN A 226 -0.24 -16.25 -1.20
CA ASN A 226 -0.15 -17.24 -0.12
C ASN A 226 0.56 -18.53 -0.56
N ASP A 227 0.31 -19.01 -1.79
CA ASP A 227 0.96 -20.22 -2.29
C ASP A 227 2.49 -20.05 -2.47
N VAL A 228 2.94 -18.85 -2.85
CA VAL A 228 4.37 -18.54 -2.97
C VAL A 228 5.00 -18.27 -1.60
N GLU A 229 4.33 -17.49 -0.74
CA GLU A 229 4.75 -17.19 0.64
C GLU A 229 4.98 -18.47 1.44
N ALA A 230 4.10 -19.47 1.33
CA ALA A 230 4.25 -20.74 2.03
C ALA A 230 5.55 -21.52 1.71
N ASN A 231 6.24 -21.14 0.63
CA ASN A 231 7.54 -21.69 0.22
C ASN A 231 8.69 -20.66 0.27
N SER A 232 8.42 -19.47 0.82
CA SER A 232 9.36 -18.36 1.00
C SER A 232 9.96 -18.37 2.40
N THR A 233 11.07 -17.65 2.58
CA THR A 233 11.60 -17.30 3.91
C THR A 233 11.14 -15.93 4.39
N VAL A 234 10.45 -15.19 3.53
CA VAL A 234 9.85 -13.86 3.79
C VAL A 234 8.37 -14.07 4.07
N ASP A 235 7.90 -13.55 5.20
CA ASP A 235 6.48 -13.45 5.56
C ASP A 235 5.89 -12.27 4.77
N THR A 236 5.18 -12.57 3.69
CA THR A 236 4.66 -11.56 2.76
C THR A 236 3.21 -11.22 3.11
N GLN A 237 2.95 -9.94 3.39
CA GLN A 237 1.60 -9.45 3.70
C GLN A 237 0.87 -8.94 2.46
N VAL A 238 -0.44 -9.18 2.40
CA VAL A 238 -1.30 -8.75 1.29
C VAL A 238 -2.01 -7.44 1.63
N ILE A 239 -1.90 -6.46 0.72
CA ILE A 239 -2.54 -5.15 0.82
C ILE A 239 -3.61 -5.00 -0.26
N LEU A 240 -4.79 -4.47 0.12
CA LEU A 240 -5.81 -4.02 -0.82
C LEU A 240 -5.94 -2.49 -0.74
N HIS A 241 -6.05 -1.85 -1.91
CA HIS A 241 -5.92 -0.41 -2.04
C HIS A 241 -7.13 0.27 -2.68
N VAL A 242 -7.65 1.31 -2.03
CA VAL A 242 -8.61 2.28 -2.60
C VAL A 242 -8.15 3.72 -2.39
N ALA A 243 -8.38 4.60 -3.36
CA ALA A 243 -8.15 6.03 -3.20
C ALA A 243 -9.18 6.68 -2.28
N ASP A 244 -8.76 7.74 -1.57
CA ASP A 244 -9.59 8.59 -0.71
C ASP A 244 -10.23 7.82 0.46
N PRO A 245 -9.88 8.12 1.71
CA PRO A 245 -10.37 7.37 2.87
C PRO A 245 -11.90 7.33 2.97
N LYS A 246 -12.64 8.26 2.35
CA LYS A 246 -14.12 8.20 2.33
C LYS A 246 -14.69 6.94 1.66
N ASN A 247 -13.91 6.28 0.80
CA ASN A 247 -14.34 5.11 0.05
C ASN A 247 -14.04 3.78 0.77
N VAL A 248 -13.17 3.80 1.78
CA VAL A 248 -12.73 2.59 2.51
C VAL A 248 -13.93 1.84 3.05
N ASP A 249 -14.85 2.52 3.73
CA ASP A 249 -15.98 1.85 4.37
C ASP A 249 -16.89 1.14 3.39
N TRP A 250 -17.32 1.86 2.34
CA TRP A 250 -18.18 1.27 1.31
C TRP A 250 -17.50 0.10 0.61
N TRP A 251 -16.21 0.24 0.27
CA TRP A 251 -15.53 -0.77 -0.52
C TRP A 251 -15.27 -2.05 0.28
N PHE A 252 -14.72 -1.95 1.50
CA PHE A 252 -14.39 -3.12 2.31
C PHE A 252 -15.62 -3.81 2.90
N ASP A 253 -16.70 -3.07 3.23
CA ASP A 253 -17.97 -3.68 3.64
C ASP A 253 -18.59 -4.56 2.54
N ASN A 254 -18.44 -4.15 1.27
CA ASN A 254 -18.97 -4.90 0.13
C ASN A 254 -18.01 -5.98 -0.38
N LEU A 255 -16.70 -5.81 -0.17
CA LEU A 255 -15.71 -6.81 -0.59
C LEU A 255 -15.96 -8.15 0.08
N GLY A 256 -16.18 -8.20 1.39
CA GLY A 256 -16.51 -9.44 2.11
C GLY A 256 -15.46 -10.56 2.01
N LEU A 257 -14.19 -10.22 1.74
CA LEU A 257 -13.05 -11.14 1.81
C LEU A 257 -12.25 -10.90 3.10
N SER A 258 -11.52 -11.90 3.58
CA SER A 258 -10.72 -11.78 4.80
C SER A 258 -9.24 -12.15 4.63
N GLY A 259 -8.85 -12.63 3.44
CA GLY A 259 -7.51 -13.14 3.14
C GLY A 259 -6.47 -12.07 2.81
N TYR A 260 -6.77 -10.79 3.04
CA TYR A 260 -5.80 -9.70 3.00
C TYR A 260 -5.44 -9.28 4.43
N ASP A 261 -4.29 -8.64 4.61
CA ASP A 261 -3.74 -8.31 5.93
C ASP A 261 -3.88 -6.81 6.23
N ILE A 262 -3.68 -5.97 5.21
CA ILE A 262 -3.61 -4.52 5.36
C ILE A 262 -4.67 -3.82 4.49
N ILE A 263 -5.34 -2.83 5.08
CA ILE A 263 -6.17 -1.85 4.40
C ILE A 263 -5.28 -0.69 3.97
N GLY A 264 -5.12 -0.50 2.67
CA GLY A 264 -4.39 0.61 2.09
C GLY A 264 -5.31 1.70 1.55
N PHE A 265 -4.94 2.97 1.71
CA PHE A 265 -5.60 4.07 1.01
C PHE A 265 -4.67 5.21 0.59
N SER A 266 -5.02 5.89 -0.50
CA SER A 266 -4.39 7.16 -0.90
C SER A 266 -4.96 8.34 -0.13
N TYR A 267 -4.09 9.26 0.27
CA TYR A 267 -4.44 10.49 0.98
C TYR A 267 -3.66 11.70 0.45
N TYR A 268 -4.22 12.37 -0.55
CA TYR A 268 -3.74 13.64 -1.06
C TYR A 268 -4.58 14.77 -0.46
N PRO A 269 -4.10 15.50 0.57
CA PRO A 269 -4.99 16.32 1.40
C PRO A 269 -5.58 17.55 0.70
N LEU A 270 -5.04 17.96 -0.46
CA LEU A 270 -5.63 19.00 -1.31
C LEU A 270 -6.77 18.46 -2.20
N TRP A 271 -6.76 17.18 -2.57
CA TRP A 271 -7.79 16.54 -3.41
C TRP A 271 -8.83 15.78 -2.57
N HIS A 272 -8.40 15.04 -1.55
CA HIS A 272 -9.22 14.20 -0.67
C HIS A 272 -9.80 15.00 0.49
N THR A 273 -10.62 16.00 0.17
CA THR A 273 -11.10 17.01 1.13
C THR A 273 -12.33 16.59 1.95
N THR A 274 -12.94 15.43 1.65
CA THR A 274 -14.10 14.93 2.40
C THR A 274 -13.72 14.54 3.83
N ILE A 275 -12.52 13.99 4.00
CA ILE A 275 -11.92 13.69 5.30
C ILE A 275 -10.67 14.56 5.41
N GLY A 276 -10.83 15.71 6.06
CA GLY A 276 -9.72 16.65 6.25
C GLY A 276 -8.68 16.13 7.23
N LEU A 277 -7.52 16.78 7.26
CA LEU A 277 -6.38 16.39 8.12
C LEU A 277 -6.79 16.20 9.58
N SER A 278 -7.65 17.08 10.12
CA SER A 278 -8.10 17.01 11.52
C SER A 278 -9.00 15.81 11.84
N GLN A 279 -9.51 15.10 10.83
CA GLN A 279 -10.38 13.93 10.98
C GLN A 279 -9.65 12.63 10.66
N LEU A 280 -8.40 12.70 10.17
CA LEU A 280 -7.65 11.54 9.71
C LEU A 280 -7.44 10.52 10.85
N GLU A 281 -7.03 10.99 12.03
CA GLU A 281 -6.80 10.14 13.21
C GLU A 281 -8.05 9.33 13.60
N GLU A 282 -9.18 10.00 13.86
CA GLU A 282 -10.44 9.34 14.24
C GLU A 282 -10.93 8.39 13.14
N THR A 283 -10.78 8.77 11.88
CA THR A 283 -11.17 7.95 10.72
C THR A 283 -10.37 6.64 10.69
N VAL A 284 -9.04 6.73 10.81
CA VAL A 284 -8.15 5.57 10.76
C VAL A 284 -8.36 4.66 11.98
N ALA A 285 -8.56 5.24 13.17
CA ALA A 285 -8.90 4.50 14.37
C ALA A 285 -10.23 3.74 14.18
N GLY A 286 -11.21 4.37 13.51
CA GLY A 286 -12.46 3.75 13.11
C GLY A 286 -12.26 2.54 12.19
N PHE A 287 -11.41 2.66 11.16
CA PHE A 287 -11.07 1.54 10.28
C PHE A 287 -10.43 0.38 11.04
N LYS A 288 -9.44 0.63 11.90
CA LYS A 288 -8.80 -0.41 12.72
C LYS A 288 -9.81 -1.09 13.63
N ALA A 289 -10.66 -0.32 14.32
CA ALA A 289 -11.68 -0.85 15.22
C ALA A 289 -12.71 -1.74 14.50
N LYS A 290 -13.14 -1.33 13.29
CA LYS A 290 -14.15 -2.02 12.50
C LYS A 290 -13.62 -3.28 11.83
N TYR A 291 -12.50 -3.17 11.11
CA TYR A 291 -12.00 -4.25 10.26
C TYR A 291 -11.02 -5.19 10.96
N ARG A 292 -10.40 -4.75 12.07
CA ARG A 292 -9.35 -5.51 12.77
C ARG A 292 -8.21 -5.91 11.83
N LYS A 293 -7.80 -4.95 11.01
CA LYS A 293 -6.71 -5.04 10.04
C LYS A 293 -5.75 -3.89 10.29
N ASP A 294 -4.51 -4.06 9.86
CA ASP A 294 -3.60 -2.93 9.82
C ASP A 294 -3.99 -1.96 8.72
N VAL A 295 -3.60 -0.70 8.89
CA VAL A 295 -3.99 0.40 8.02
C VAL A 295 -2.76 1.18 7.64
N MET A 296 -2.55 1.38 6.34
CA MET A 296 -1.39 2.09 5.80
C MET A 296 -1.86 3.13 4.77
N ILE A 297 -1.27 4.33 4.81
CA ILE A 297 -1.40 5.26 3.68
C ILE A 297 -0.42 4.80 2.61
N LEU A 298 -0.94 4.44 1.43
CA LEU A 298 -0.14 3.90 0.32
C LEU A 298 0.34 4.97 -0.65
N GLU A 299 -0.36 6.11 -0.67
CA GLU A 299 0.05 7.26 -1.45
C GLU A 299 -0.31 8.55 -0.70
N THR A 300 0.65 9.46 -0.60
CA THR A 300 0.42 10.84 -0.20
C THR A 300 1.48 11.71 -0.87
N ALA A 301 1.18 12.99 -1.02
CA ALA A 301 2.14 13.97 -1.48
C ALA A 301 1.75 15.36 -0.99
N TYR A 302 2.69 16.29 -1.10
CA TYR A 302 2.42 17.71 -0.88
C TYR A 302 3.47 18.58 -1.57
N PRO A 303 3.07 19.71 -2.19
CA PRO A 303 4.02 20.54 -2.91
C PRO A 303 4.97 21.28 -1.96
N TRP A 304 6.25 21.33 -2.32
CA TRP A 304 7.24 22.22 -1.72
C TRP A 304 7.37 23.55 -2.46
N THR A 305 6.72 23.68 -3.63
CA THR A 305 6.69 24.89 -4.47
C THR A 305 5.49 24.87 -5.43
N THR A 306 5.14 26.01 -6.00
CA THR A 306 4.15 26.14 -7.10
C THR A 306 4.80 26.36 -8.46
N GLU A 307 6.11 26.56 -8.49
CA GLU A 307 6.88 26.71 -9.73
C GLU A 307 7.14 25.33 -10.37
N GLY A 308 7.71 25.34 -11.58
CA GLY A 308 8.30 24.16 -12.22
C GLY A 308 9.67 24.50 -12.81
N ASP A 309 10.46 23.48 -13.10
CA ASP A 309 11.78 23.53 -13.72
C ASP A 309 11.78 23.06 -15.18
N ASP A 310 10.65 22.55 -15.67
CA ASP A 310 10.48 22.15 -17.06
C ASP A 310 9.21 22.74 -17.72
N SER A 311 8.84 22.18 -18.88
CA SER A 311 7.63 22.58 -19.63
C SER A 311 6.46 21.62 -19.46
N TYR A 312 6.63 20.59 -18.64
CA TYR A 312 5.63 19.59 -18.32
C TYR A 312 4.86 20.04 -17.06
N ASN A 313 3.60 20.44 -17.26
CA ASN A 313 2.81 21.00 -16.17
C ASN A 313 2.68 20.04 -14.98
N ASN A 314 3.04 20.54 -13.80
CA ASN A 314 2.79 19.86 -12.52
C ASN A 314 1.30 19.59 -12.30
N LEU A 315 0.98 18.35 -11.91
CA LEU A 315 -0.40 17.89 -11.74
C LEU A 315 -1.03 18.34 -10.41
N PHE A 316 -0.21 18.54 -9.38
CA PHE A 316 -0.64 18.78 -8.01
C PHE A 316 -0.07 20.07 -7.44
N GLY A 317 -0.85 20.82 -6.65
CA GLY A 317 -0.44 22.10 -6.06
C GLY A 317 -1.00 23.34 -6.76
N GLY A 318 -2.01 23.17 -7.61
CA GLY A 318 -2.80 24.29 -8.15
C GLY A 318 -3.81 24.87 -7.15
N GLU A 319 -4.05 24.15 -6.06
CA GLU A 319 -4.92 24.51 -4.95
C GLU A 319 -4.24 25.49 -3.97
N GLU A 320 -5.02 26.14 -3.11
CA GLU A 320 -4.45 26.92 -2.01
C GLU A 320 -3.73 26.00 -1.01
N ALA A 321 -2.55 26.42 -0.56
CA ALA A 321 -1.81 25.70 0.47
C ALA A 321 -2.67 25.55 1.74
N LEU A 322 -2.58 24.38 2.38
CA LEU A 322 -3.24 24.12 3.65
C LEU A 322 -2.75 25.09 4.72
N SER A 323 -3.68 25.59 5.54
CA SER A 323 -3.36 26.52 6.61
C SER A 323 -2.33 25.92 7.56
N GLY A 324 -1.19 26.60 7.71
CA GLY A 324 -0.06 26.15 8.54
C GLY A 324 1.04 25.41 7.77
N TYR A 325 0.78 25.02 6.52
CA TYR A 325 1.69 24.22 5.69
C TYR A 325 1.94 24.94 4.35
N PRO A 326 2.70 26.05 4.33
CA PRO A 326 2.98 26.76 3.08
C PRO A 326 3.78 25.88 2.12
N TYR A 327 3.59 26.06 0.81
CA TYR A 327 4.39 25.38 -0.23
C TYR A 327 5.86 25.80 -0.14
N THR A 328 6.60 25.05 0.67
CA THR A 328 8.02 25.19 1.00
C THR A 328 8.51 23.80 1.43
N PRO A 329 9.82 23.49 1.35
CA PRO A 329 10.34 22.21 1.83
C PRO A 329 10.00 21.93 3.29
N THR A 330 10.05 22.95 4.16
CA THR A 330 9.65 22.81 5.57
C THR A 330 8.15 22.58 5.72
N GLY A 331 7.30 23.33 5.01
CA GLY A 331 5.84 23.12 5.08
C GLY A 331 5.38 21.76 4.54
N GLN A 332 6.08 21.21 3.53
CA GLN A 332 5.92 19.83 3.08
C GLN A 332 6.24 18.84 4.21
N SER A 333 7.40 18.99 4.84
CA SER A 333 7.80 18.15 5.98
C SER A 333 6.84 18.25 7.17
N ASP A 334 6.42 19.46 7.54
CA ASP A 334 5.51 19.72 8.66
C ASP A 334 4.14 19.05 8.45
N LEU A 335 3.64 19.04 7.22
CA LEU A 335 2.38 18.35 6.89
C LEU A 335 2.55 16.84 7.00
N LEU A 336 3.65 16.29 6.47
CA LEU A 336 3.94 14.85 6.55
C LEU A 336 4.13 14.39 7.99
N GLN A 337 4.74 15.22 8.85
CA GLN A 337 4.81 14.97 10.29
C GLN A 337 3.40 14.94 10.91
N SER A 338 2.51 15.84 10.50
CA SER A 338 1.14 15.88 11.03
C SER A 338 0.30 14.68 10.59
N ILE A 339 0.43 14.25 9.33
CA ILE A 339 -0.18 13.02 8.80
C ILE A 339 0.35 11.80 9.56
N THR A 340 1.67 11.73 9.72
CA THR A 340 2.35 10.62 10.41
C THR A 340 1.90 10.53 11.87
N GLN A 341 1.88 11.64 12.61
CA GLN A 341 1.42 11.65 14.00
C GLN A 341 -0.04 11.20 14.11
N SER A 342 -0.90 11.64 13.19
CA SER A 342 -2.31 11.20 13.15
C SER A 342 -2.41 9.69 12.90
N MET A 343 -1.58 9.13 12.02
CA MET A 343 -1.55 7.69 11.76
C MET A 343 -1.03 6.92 13.00
N ILE A 344 0.06 7.37 13.63
CA ILE A 344 0.62 6.75 14.85
C ILE A 344 -0.43 6.74 15.97
N ASN A 345 -1.08 7.87 16.25
CA ASN A 345 -2.11 7.98 17.27
C ASN A 345 -3.29 7.04 17.01
N ALA A 346 -3.65 6.84 15.74
CA ALA A 346 -4.72 5.93 15.33
C ALA A 346 -4.30 4.45 15.31
N GLY A 347 -3.04 4.14 15.59
CA GLY A 347 -2.46 2.80 15.48
C GLY A 347 -2.21 2.35 14.03
N GLY A 348 -2.17 3.27 13.08
CA GLY A 348 -1.79 3.01 11.69
C GLY A 348 -0.35 2.50 11.57
N MET A 349 -0.10 1.66 10.56
CA MET A 349 1.15 0.93 10.39
C MET A 349 2.22 1.71 9.62
N GLY A 350 1.83 2.64 8.75
CA GLY A 350 2.82 3.38 7.96
C GLY A 350 2.24 4.39 6.98
N VAL A 351 3.16 5.14 6.37
CA VAL A 351 2.90 6.12 5.32
C VAL A 351 3.93 5.94 4.20
N ILE A 352 3.42 5.77 2.99
CA ILE A 352 4.21 5.75 1.75
C ILE A 352 3.99 7.07 1.02
N TYR A 353 5.08 7.81 0.78
CA TYR A 353 5.06 9.01 -0.05
C TYR A 353 5.12 8.63 -1.54
N TRP A 354 4.28 9.22 -2.37
CA TRP A 354 4.22 8.89 -3.79
C TRP A 354 5.19 9.75 -4.61
N GLU A 355 6.11 9.07 -5.30
CA GLU A 355 7.09 9.63 -6.24
C GLU A 355 7.90 10.84 -5.71
N PRO A 356 8.52 10.76 -4.51
CA PRO A 356 9.35 11.84 -3.98
C PRO A 356 10.66 12.05 -4.76
N ALA A 357 10.98 11.18 -5.72
CA ALA A 357 12.19 11.25 -6.54
C ALA A 357 11.90 11.65 -8.00
N TRP A 358 10.65 11.96 -8.37
CA TRP A 358 10.31 12.32 -9.74
C TRP A 358 10.70 13.77 -10.06
N ILE A 359 12.01 13.99 -10.18
CA ILE A 359 12.62 15.25 -10.60
C ILE A 359 12.54 15.44 -12.13
N SER A 360 12.64 16.68 -12.58
CA SER A 360 12.85 17.00 -14.00
C SER A 360 14.10 16.33 -14.55
N SER A 361 13.98 15.73 -15.74
CA SER A 361 15.04 15.02 -16.48
C SER A 361 14.65 14.86 -17.95
N ASP A 362 15.46 14.15 -18.76
CA ASP A 362 15.08 13.82 -20.14
C ASP A 362 14.10 12.62 -20.22
N MET A 363 13.58 12.15 -19.09
CA MET A 363 12.59 11.06 -19.08
C MET A 363 11.31 11.45 -19.79
N LYS A 364 10.58 10.45 -20.29
CA LYS A 364 9.33 10.62 -21.02
C LYS A 364 8.29 9.66 -20.49
N ASP A 365 7.05 10.12 -20.45
CA ASP A 365 5.90 9.27 -20.27
C ASP A 365 4.93 9.40 -21.46
N LEU A 366 3.67 8.97 -21.30
CA LEU A 366 2.65 9.06 -22.36
C LEU A 366 2.28 10.49 -22.75
N TRP A 367 2.59 11.48 -21.92
CA TRP A 367 2.05 12.82 -22.03
C TRP A 367 3.12 13.90 -22.21
N GLY A 368 4.33 13.68 -21.70
CA GLY A 368 5.37 14.71 -21.70
C GLY A 368 6.80 14.20 -21.64
N THR A 369 7.72 15.17 -21.53
CA THR A 369 9.14 14.96 -21.25
C THR A 369 9.46 15.80 -20.02
N GLY A 370 10.15 15.21 -19.03
CA GLY A 370 10.40 15.83 -17.73
C GLY A 370 9.56 15.19 -16.62
N SER A 371 9.06 16.02 -15.70
CA SER A 371 8.26 15.60 -14.55
C SER A 371 6.99 16.42 -14.39
N ALA A 372 5.87 15.73 -14.27
CA ALA A 372 4.61 16.37 -13.89
C ALA A 372 4.42 16.43 -12.35
N TRP A 373 5.49 16.17 -11.59
CA TRP A 373 5.44 15.96 -10.14
C TRP A 373 6.63 16.53 -9.36
N GLU A 374 7.58 17.18 -10.02
CA GLU A 374 8.83 17.66 -9.42
C GLU A 374 8.60 18.63 -8.24
N ASN A 375 7.51 19.38 -8.27
CA ASN A 375 7.13 20.29 -7.20
C ASN A 375 6.68 19.57 -5.91
N ASN A 376 6.52 18.25 -5.95
CA ASN A 376 6.26 17.38 -4.80
C ASN A 376 7.50 16.54 -4.41
N ALA A 377 8.59 16.61 -5.16
CA ALA A 377 9.79 15.82 -4.85
C ALA A 377 10.41 16.22 -3.50
N PHE A 378 11.20 15.32 -2.92
CA PHE A 378 12.10 15.61 -1.80
C PHE A 378 13.46 16.14 -2.27
N PHE A 379 13.54 16.58 -3.52
CA PHE A 379 14.73 17.15 -4.13
C PHE A 379 14.37 18.54 -4.68
N ASP A 380 15.32 19.46 -4.61
CA ASP A 380 15.24 20.71 -5.37
C ASP A 380 15.54 20.46 -6.86
N TYR A 381 15.44 21.51 -7.66
CA TYR A 381 15.65 21.44 -9.11
C TYR A 381 17.09 21.09 -9.53
N ASP A 382 18.07 21.27 -8.65
CA ASP A 382 19.44 20.81 -8.88
C ASP A 382 19.64 19.33 -8.47
N GLY A 383 18.55 18.66 -8.06
CA GLY A 383 18.56 17.28 -7.59
C GLY A 383 19.09 17.12 -6.16
N ASN A 384 19.21 18.19 -5.37
CA ASN A 384 19.68 18.10 -3.99
C ASN A 384 18.54 17.78 -3.03
N ALA A 385 18.78 16.82 -2.13
CA ALA A 385 17.82 16.45 -1.09
C ALA A 385 17.40 17.67 -0.24
N ASN A 386 16.10 17.89 -0.11
CA ASN A 386 15.50 18.99 0.63
C ASN A 386 14.91 18.53 1.98
N ALA A 387 14.24 19.43 2.70
CA ALA A 387 13.69 19.16 4.04
C ALA A 387 12.48 18.19 4.05
N GLY A 388 11.93 17.85 2.88
CA GLY A 388 10.85 16.89 2.73
C GLY A 388 11.19 15.51 3.30
N PHE A 389 12.47 15.12 3.33
CA PHE A 389 12.93 13.89 3.98
C PHE A 389 12.78 13.89 5.51
N ASP A 390 12.76 15.07 6.15
CA ASP A 390 13.01 15.18 7.58
C ASP A 390 11.93 14.52 8.45
N TYR A 391 10.69 14.37 7.94
CA TYR A 391 9.61 13.70 8.66
C TYR A 391 9.96 12.25 9.04
N MET A 392 10.66 11.50 8.18
CA MET A 392 10.99 10.08 8.44
C MET A 392 11.96 9.89 9.61
N THR A 393 12.63 10.96 10.05
CA THR A 393 13.57 10.94 11.19
C THR A 393 13.13 11.86 12.33
N ALA A 394 11.94 12.44 12.24
CA ALA A 394 11.36 13.26 13.29
C ALA A 394 11.02 12.40 14.52
N THR A 395 10.83 13.06 15.65
CA THR A 395 10.37 12.41 16.89
C THR A 395 8.85 12.49 16.94
N TYR A 396 8.20 11.35 17.13
CA TYR A 396 6.74 11.24 17.23
C TYR A 396 6.33 10.80 18.63
N GLU A 397 5.22 11.37 19.12
CA GLU A 397 4.64 10.93 20.39
C GLU A 397 4.09 9.51 20.23
N GLY A 398 4.34 8.63 21.21
CA GLY A 398 3.87 7.24 21.19
C GLY A 398 4.83 6.21 20.59
N GLN A 399 6.00 6.65 20.10
CA GLN A 399 7.12 5.76 19.73
C GLN A 399 8.28 5.93 20.72
N GLU A 400 8.36 5.06 21.74
CA GLU A 400 9.52 4.93 22.63
C GLU A 400 10.01 3.48 22.73
#